data_AF-A0A544XY72-F1
#
_entry.id   AF-A0A544XY72-F1
#
_cell.length_a   1.000
_cell.length_b   1.000
_cell.length_c   1.000
_cell.angle_alpha   90.00
_cell.angle_beta   90.00
_cell.angle_gamma   90.00
#
_symmetry.space_group_name_H-M   'P 1'
#
loop_
_entity.id
_entity.type
_entity.pdbx_description
1 polymer ?
#
loop_
_entity_poly.entity_id
_entity_poly.type
_entity_poly.pdbx_seq_one_letter_code
_entity_poly.pdbx_strand_id
1 'polypeptide(L)'
;MTPHDHTLEPGLRTATRVIAQHIAELEADIVTQSRDGHPVHALYAAYTASYLRDLLVHLVGPTWHYWAAEQPPPACDTKEE
;
A
#
# COMPACT_ATOMS: atom_id res chain seq x y z
N MET A 1 2.33 19.96 23.97
CA MET A 1 1.87 18.56 24.04
C MET A 1 1.52 18.15 22.61
N THR A 2 2.07 17.03 22.16
CA THR A 2 2.28 16.57 20.75
C THR A 2 3.51 17.19 20.07
N PRO A 3 4.29 16.43 19.26
CA PRO A 3 3.97 15.13 18.66
C PRO A 3 4.87 13.98 19.13
N HIS A 4 4.33 12.77 19.22
CA HIS A 4 5.14 11.56 19.22
C HIS A 4 5.77 11.40 17.84
N ASP A 5 6.89 12.10 17.65
CA ASP A 5 7.82 11.98 16.54
C ASP A 5 8.59 10.66 16.70
N HIS A 6 7.87 9.55 16.65
CA HIS A 6 8.47 8.24 16.45
C HIS A 6 8.79 8.13 14.97
N THR A 7 9.96 8.62 14.61
CA THR A 7 10.58 8.36 13.32
C THR A 7 10.67 6.83 13.18
N LEU A 8 9.86 6.24 12.29
CA LEU A 8 9.94 4.80 12.00
C LEU A 8 11.39 4.45 11.64
N GLU A 9 11.90 3.34 12.20
CA GLU A 9 13.19 2.81 11.81
C GLU A 9 13.24 2.65 10.29
N PRO A 10 14.38 2.95 9.63
CA PRO A 10 14.48 2.94 8.17
C PRO A 10 13.99 1.63 7.52
N GLY A 11 14.26 0.49 8.17
CA GLY A 11 13.79 -0.83 7.74
C GLY A 11 12.27 -0.95 7.80
N LEU A 12 11.64 -0.54 8.92
CA LEU A 12 10.20 -0.60 9.10
C LEU A 12 9.46 0.36 8.16
N ARG A 13 10.04 1.54 7.88
CA ARG A 13 9.53 2.47 6.87
C ARG A 13 9.56 1.86 5.48
N THR A 14 10.67 1.22 5.11
CA THR A 14 10.81 0.54 3.81
C THR A 14 9.79 -0.59 3.69
N ALA A 15 9.66 -1.43 4.71
CA ALA A 15 8.67 -2.51 4.74
C ALA A 15 7.23 -1.98 4.63
N THR A 16 6.90 -0.90 5.36
CA THR A 16 5.58 -0.25 5.29
C THR A 16 5.25 0.19 3.87
N ARG A 17 6.22 0.79 3.16
CA ARG A 17 6.04 1.23 1.77
C ARG A 17 5.84 0.07 0.81
N VAL A 18 6.67 -0.97 0.91
CA VAL A 18 6.57 -2.16 0.05
C VAL A 18 5.22 -2.85 0.23
N ILE A 19 4.77 -3.03 1.47
CA ILE A 19 3.47 -3.66 1.76
C ILE A 19 2.32 -2.77 1.24
N ALA A 20 2.40 -1.45 1.43
CA ALA A 20 1.41 -0.51 0.92
C ALA A 20 1.29 -0.54 -0.61
N GLN A 21 2.41 -0.67 -1.32
CA GLN A 21 2.42 -0.82 -2.77
C GLN A 21 1.74 -2.12 -3.21
N HIS A 22 2.05 -3.25 -2.58
CA HIS A 22 1.38 -4.52 -2.88
C HIS A 22 -0.13 -4.48 -2.59
N ILE A 23 -0.58 -3.75 -1.56
CA ILE A 23 -2.02 -3.56 -1.32
C ILE A 23 -2.67 -2.85 -2.52
N ALA A 24 -2.05 -1.78 -3.05
CA ALA A 24 -2.57 -1.06 -4.21
C ALA A 24 -2.57 -1.92 -5.49
N GLU A 25 -1.54 -2.73 -5.70
CA GLU A 25 -1.47 -3.70 -6.81
C GLU A 25 -2.59 -4.74 -6.71
N LEU A 26 -2.80 -5.32 -5.53
CA LEU A 26 -3.90 -6.26 -5.28
C LEU A 26 -5.27 -5.62 -5.47
N GLU A 27 -5.45 -4.36 -5.06
CA GLU A 27 -6.69 -3.62 -5.28
C GLU A 27 -6.99 -3.43 -6.77
N ALA A 28 -5.98 -3.10 -7.58
CA ALA A 28 -6.11 -3.01 -9.03
C ALA A 28 -6.42 -4.38 -9.66
N ASP A 29 -5.79 -5.44 -9.18
CA ASP A 29 -6.06 -6.81 -9.61
C ASP A 29 -7.50 -7.25 -9.30
N ILE A 30 -8.07 -6.87 -8.16
CA ILE A 30 -9.49 -7.17 -7.83
C ILE A 30 -10.40 -6.62 -8.93
N VAL A 31 -10.20 -5.38 -9.36
CA VAL A 31 -11.03 -4.75 -10.40
C VAL A 31 -10.86 -5.47 -11.73
N THR A 32 -9.62 -5.75 -12.12
CA THR A 32 -9.29 -6.43 -13.38
C THR A 32 -9.87 -7.84 -13.43
N GLN A 33 -9.58 -8.67 -12.42
CA GLN A 33 -10.04 -10.06 -12.35
C GLN A 33 -11.57 -10.16 -12.23
N SER A 34 -12.22 -9.21 -11.54
CA SER A 34 -13.69 -9.16 -11.48
C SER A 34 -14.29 -8.87 -12.86
N ARG A 35 -13.70 -7.95 -13.62
CA ARG A 35 -14.13 -7.61 -14.98
C ARG A 35 -13.93 -8.76 -15.96
N ASP A 36 -12.83 -9.50 -15.81
CA ASP A 36 -12.46 -10.60 -16.71
C ASP A 36 -13.21 -11.91 -16.39
N GLY A 37 -14.11 -11.90 -15.40
CA GLY A 37 -14.91 -13.08 -15.05
C GLY A 37 -14.14 -14.12 -14.24
N HIS A 38 -13.12 -13.69 -13.49
CA HIS A 38 -12.30 -14.53 -12.60
C HIS A 38 -12.58 -14.22 -11.11
N PRO A 39 -13.80 -14.50 -10.60
CA PRO A 39 -14.20 -14.08 -9.25
C PRO A 39 -13.40 -14.72 -8.12
N VAL A 40 -12.88 -15.93 -8.32
CA VAL A 40 -12.04 -16.62 -7.32
C VAL A 40 -10.69 -15.90 -7.15
N HIS A 41 -10.09 -15.43 -8.25
CA HIS A 41 -8.84 -14.67 -8.20
C HIS A 41 -9.05 -13.30 -7.58
N ALA A 42 -10.13 -12.61 -7.95
CA ALA A 42 -10.52 -11.35 -7.31
C ALA A 42 -10.74 -11.51 -5.80
N LEU A 43 -11.40 -12.60 -5.37
CA LEU A 43 -11.60 -12.90 -3.96
C LEU A 43 -10.28 -13.15 -3.23
N TYR A 44 -9.37 -13.92 -3.82
CA TYR A 44 -8.05 -14.18 -3.25
C TYR A 44 -7.24 -12.87 -3.10
N ALA A 45 -7.25 -12.01 -4.11
CA ALA A 45 -6.60 -10.71 -4.07
C ALA A 45 -7.20 -9.82 -2.96
N ALA A 46 -8.53 -9.81 -2.81
CA ALA A 46 -9.22 -9.06 -1.76
C ALA A 46 -8.87 -9.53 -0.34
N TYR A 47 -8.81 -10.84 -0.11
CA TYR A 47 -8.40 -11.39 1.18
C TYR A 47 -6.95 -11.05 1.48
N THR A 48 -6.05 -11.18 0.51
CA THR A 48 -4.63 -10.88 0.66
C THR A 48 -4.44 -9.40 0.99
N ALA A 49 -5.10 -8.49 0.26
CA ALA A 49 -5.03 -7.05 0.51
C ALA A 49 -5.53 -6.71 1.93
N SER A 50 -6.61 -7.35 2.39
CA SER A 50 -7.15 -7.14 3.73
C SER A 50 -6.17 -7.60 4.82
N TYR A 51 -5.59 -8.79 4.67
CA TYR A 51 -4.57 -9.29 5.59
C TYR A 51 -3.35 -8.35 5.68
N LEU A 52 -2.87 -7.83 4.55
CA LEU A 52 -1.75 -6.90 4.53
C LEU A 52 -2.08 -5.56 5.20
N ARG A 53 -3.31 -5.05 5.05
CA ARG A 53 -3.76 -3.85 5.78
C ARG A 53 -3.76 -4.09 7.28
N ASP A 54 -4.28 -5.23 7.74
CA ASP A 54 -4.29 -5.57 9.16
C ASP A 54 -2.87 -5.70 9.71
N LEU A 55 -1.95 -6.30 8.95
CA LEU A 55 -0.53 -6.37 9.30
C LEU A 55 0.09 -4.97 9.45
N LEU A 56 -0.18 -4.04 8.53
CA LEU A 56 0.30 -2.66 8.64
C LEU A 56 -0.25 -1.95 9.87
N VAL A 57 -1.55 -2.09 10.13
CA VAL A 57 -2.18 -1.51 11.32
C VAL A 57 -1.55 -2.09 12.60
N HIS A 58 -1.22 -3.38 12.62
CA HIS A 58 -0.58 -4.01 13.76
C HIS A 58 0.86 -3.53 13.98
N LEU A 59 1.63 -3.35 12.89
CA LEU A 59 3.04 -2.99 12.96
C LEU A 59 3.29 -1.52 13.26
N VAL A 60 2.57 -0.62 12.60
CA VAL A 60 2.84 0.84 12.63
C VAL A 60 1.62 1.68 12.98
N GLY A 61 0.47 1.05 13.25
CA GLY A 61 -0.77 1.71 13.60
C GLY A 61 -1.64 2.14 12.40
N PRO A 62 -2.82 2.70 12.65
CA PRO A 62 -3.76 3.14 11.61
C PRO A 62 -3.24 4.31 10.77
N THR A 63 -2.15 4.95 11.19
CA THR A 63 -1.48 6.05 10.48
C THR A 63 -0.49 5.55 9.42
N TRP A 64 -0.46 4.26 9.11
CA TRP A 64 0.41 3.68 8.07
C TRP A 64 0.32 4.41 6.72
N HIS A 65 -0.87 4.93 6.38
CA HIS A 65 -1.10 5.70 5.16
C HIS A 65 -0.24 6.97 5.05
N TYR A 66 0.06 7.64 6.16
CA TYR A 66 0.92 8.83 6.16
C TYR A 66 2.34 8.50 5.73
N TRP A 67 2.83 7.33 6.12
CA TRP A 67 4.17 6.83 5.78
C TRP A 67 4.23 6.22 4.36
N ALA A 68 3.10 5.71 3.88
CA ALA A 68 2.94 5.24 2.51
C ALA A 68 2.85 6.38 1.49
N ALA A 69 2.29 7.53 1.88
CA ALA A 69 2.10 8.71 1.02
C ALA A 69 3.40 9.52 0.77
N GLU A 70 4.50 9.26 1.47
CA GLU A 70 5.82 9.86 1.19
C GLU A 70 6.49 9.28 -0.07
N GLN A 71 5.71 8.80 -1.05
CA GLN A 71 6.26 8.55 -2.37
C GLN A 71 6.64 9.90 -2.98
N PRO A 72 7.85 10.06 -3.56
CA PRO A 72 8.03 11.17 -4.49
C PRO A 72 6.91 11.05 -5.53
N PRO A 73 6.29 12.16 -5.97
CA PRO A 73 5.34 12.09 -7.08
C PRO A 73 6.02 11.30 -8.20
N PRO A 74 5.27 10.45 -8.95
CA PRO A 74 5.85 9.82 -10.13
C PRO A 74 6.56 10.91 -10.89
N ALA A 75 7.86 10.73 -11.15
CA ALA A 75 8.64 11.71 -11.89
C ALA A 75 7.84 11.94 -13.18
N CYS A 76 7.26 13.14 -13.32
CA CYS A 76 6.71 13.54 -14.59
C CYS A 76 7.89 13.46 -15.54
N ASP A 77 7.91 12.43 -16.39
CA ASP A 77 8.78 12.40 -17.55
C ASP A 77 8.36 13.62 -18.37
N THR A 78 9.04 14.75 -18.12
CA THR A 78 9.09 15.87 -19.04
C THR A 78 9.87 15.38 -20.25
N LYS A 79 9.22 14.57 -21.08
CA LYS A 79 9.57 14.52 -22.50
C LYS A 79 8.98 15.79 -23.10
N GLU A 80 9.75 16.87 -22.98
CA GLU A 80 9.71 17.93 -23.98
C GLU A 80 9.97 17.25 -25.34
N GLU A 81 8.94 17.23 -26.18
CA GLU A 81 9.06 17.07 -27.63
C GLU A 81 8.31 18.24 -28.29
#